data_AF-A0AB36YS37-F1
#
_entry.id   AF-A0AB36YS37-F1
#
_cell.length_a   1.000
_cell.length_b   1.000
_cell.length_c   1.000
_cell.angle_alpha   90.00
_cell.angle_beta   90.00
_cell.angle_gamma   90.00
#
_symmetry.space_group_name_H-M   'P 1'
#
loop_
_entity.id
_entity.type
_entity.pdbx_description
1 polymer ?
#
loop_
_entity_poly.entity_id
_entity_poly.type
_entity_poly.pdbx_seq_one_letter_code
_entity_poly.pdbx_strand_id
1 'polypeptide(L)'
;MSREIFVKKRHHYVWAHYIRNWAVDKHIFYVSPKGRISQANANALAAEKEFYRISHLDDDDIKYVWSWIEESEPGLKKLHIDFFQDFIVRAGLVKMASRLSASDEVQLASDAIEFNSLEDVHSNFESGAREVMDHLSAGRGEVLYNDQSMLDLCTYLGHQLTRTKFFRDKTLGAIKANLSGSAEHARYLYLTEKNWWYVNFLQGLNAGWSFYSTRKNKKIIFLVNKTDVGFVTSDNPVINIHPSVDILLPGQAPVSMDLFFPISPRYAIMMNESNHYMHMEKGVSVDDVVLLNKKVARSAYESIYGSQSDVLKAINWKPQAK
;
A
#
# COMPACT_ATOMS: atom_id res chain seq x y z
N MET A 1 25.31 -7.60 -25.76
CA MET A 1 24.15 -8.42 -25.37
C MET A 1 23.00 -7.47 -25.10
N SER A 2 22.01 -7.41 -25.99
CA SER A 2 20.77 -6.67 -25.73
C SER A 2 20.11 -7.29 -24.50
N ARG A 3 19.80 -6.48 -23.47
CA ARG A 3 18.91 -6.94 -22.40
C ARG A 3 17.55 -7.18 -23.04
N GLU A 4 17.04 -8.40 -22.90
CA GLU A 4 15.68 -8.74 -23.31
C GLU A 4 14.70 -7.85 -22.52
N ILE A 5 13.83 -7.13 -23.23
CA ILE A 5 12.86 -6.22 -22.60
C ILE A 5 11.71 -7.07 -22.06
N PHE A 6 11.57 -7.12 -20.74
CA PHE A 6 10.47 -7.82 -20.08
C PHE A 6 9.36 -6.84 -19.68
N VAL A 7 8.12 -7.14 -20.09
CA VAL A 7 6.95 -6.29 -19.78
C VAL A 7 6.21 -6.83 -18.54
N LYS A 8 6.19 -6.06 -17.47
CA LYS A 8 5.63 -6.43 -16.17
C LYS A 8 4.10 -6.24 -16.12
N LYS A 9 3.32 -7.05 -16.84
CA LYS A 9 1.85 -6.86 -16.90
C LYS A 9 1.10 -7.23 -15.62
N ARG A 10 1.74 -7.90 -14.66
CA ARG A 10 1.15 -8.31 -13.37
C ARG A 10 1.84 -7.52 -12.26
N HIS A 11 1.09 -6.63 -11.65
CA HIS A 11 1.58 -5.67 -10.67
C HIS A 11 1.15 -6.08 -9.26
N HIS A 12 2.09 -6.14 -8.33
CA HIS A 12 1.81 -6.44 -6.93
C HIS A 12 1.48 -5.15 -6.18
N TYR A 13 0.27 -5.08 -5.62
CA TYR A 13 -0.12 -3.96 -4.75
C TYR A 13 0.15 -4.21 -3.28
N VAL A 14 0.50 -5.45 -2.91
CA VAL A 14 1.21 -5.76 -1.67
C VAL A 14 2.48 -6.52 -2.00
N TRP A 15 3.59 -6.08 -1.43
CA TRP A 15 4.90 -6.62 -1.77
C TRP A 15 5.02 -8.11 -1.46
N ALA A 16 5.31 -8.94 -2.46
CA ALA A 16 5.37 -10.39 -2.29
C ALA A 16 6.44 -10.82 -1.26
N HIS A 17 7.55 -10.09 -1.14
CA HIS A 17 8.57 -10.38 -0.12
C HIS A 17 8.04 -10.20 1.30
N TYR A 18 7.20 -9.19 1.54
CA TYR A 18 6.53 -9.01 2.82
C TYR A 18 5.56 -10.16 3.13
N ILE A 19 4.70 -10.56 2.18
CA ILE A 19 3.71 -11.64 2.41
C ILE A 19 4.40 -12.98 2.72
N ARG A 20 5.62 -13.23 2.20
CA ARG A 20 6.37 -14.46 2.49
C ARG A 20 6.66 -14.68 3.97
N ASN A 21 6.59 -13.65 4.81
CA ASN A 21 6.75 -13.79 6.26
C ASN A 21 5.65 -14.65 6.92
N TRP A 22 4.56 -14.96 6.21
CA TRP A 22 3.51 -15.89 6.65
C TRP A 22 3.61 -17.28 6.01
N ALA A 23 4.63 -17.54 5.18
CA ALA A 23 4.74 -18.81 4.48
C ALA A 23 5.19 -19.94 5.43
N VAL A 24 4.48 -21.06 5.37
CA VAL A 24 4.85 -22.36 5.95
C VAL A 24 5.06 -23.30 4.76
N ASP A 25 6.24 -23.91 4.64
CA ASP A 25 6.60 -24.77 3.51
C ASP A 25 6.33 -24.14 2.13
N LYS A 26 6.72 -22.87 1.98
CA LYS A 26 6.55 -22.03 0.76
C LYS A 26 5.10 -21.65 0.42
N HIS A 27 4.13 -22.02 1.25
CA HIS A 27 2.72 -21.74 1.06
C HIS A 27 2.16 -20.87 2.19
N ILE A 28 1.23 -19.99 1.83
CA ILE A 28 0.52 -19.12 2.78
C ILE A 28 -0.94 -19.53 2.76
N PHE A 29 -1.56 -19.63 3.92
CA PHE A 29 -3.01 -19.77 3.99
C PHE A 29 -3.66 -18.42 3.74
N TYR A 30 -4.72 -18.41 2.95
CA TYR A 30 -5.49 -17.20 2.69
C TYR A 30 -6.97 -17.49 2.55
N VAL A 31 -7.81 -16.52 2.87
CA VAL A 31 -9.23 -16.55 2.50
C VAL A 31 -9.35 -15.98 1.10
N SER A 32 -9.72 -16.82 0.14
CA SER A 32 -9.95 -16.41 -1.25
C SER A 32 -11.10 -15.41 -1.39
N PRO A 33 -11.19 -14.69 -2.52
CA PRO A 33 -12.34 -13.85 -2.84
C PRO A 33 -13.69 -14.58 -2.86
N LYS A 34 -13.70 -15.92 -2.87
CA LYS A 34 -14.91 -16.76 -2.73
C LYS A 34 -15.23 -17.12 -1.27
N GLY A 35 -14.50 -16.57 -0.30
CA GLY A 35 -14.68 -16.83 1.13
C GLY A 35 -14.23 -18.22 1.59
N ARG A 36 -13.40 -18.92 0.80
CA ARG A 36 -12.83 -20.23 1.13
C ARG A 36 -11.37 -20.11 1.52
N ILE A 37 -10.95 -20.84 2.55
CA ILE A 37 -9.54 -20.96 2.92
C ILE A 37 -8.82 -21.82 1.88
N SER A 38 -7.68 -21.35 1.41
CA SER A 38 -6.84 -22.03 0.41
C SER A 38 -5.37 -21.72 0.67
N GLN A 39 -4.49 -22.34 -0.10
CA GLN A 39 -3.05 -22.11 -0.03
C GLN A 39 -2.53 -21.57 -1.37
N ALA A 40 -1.54 -20.69 -1.31
CA ALA A 40 -0.85 -20.18 -2.49
C ALA A 40 0.57 -19.74 -2.14
N ASN A 41 1.42 -19.59 -3.17
CA ASN A 41 2.69 -18.90 -3.03
C ASN A 41 2.47 -17.38 -2.94
N ALA A 42 3.32 -16.67 -2.19
CA ALA A 42 3.25 -15.22 -2.04
C ALA A 42 3.23 -14.46 -3.37
N ASN A 43 3.99 -14.92 -4.37
CA ASN A 43 4.05 -14.30 -5.69
C ASN A 43 2.71 -14.40 -6.45
N ALA A 44 1.81 -15.30 -6.03
CA ALA A 44 0.49 -15.46 -6.62
C ALA A 44 -0.60 -14.58 -5.96
N LEU A 45 -0.29 -13.86 -4.89
CA LEU A 45 -1.24 -13.11 -4.07
C LEU A 45 -1.11 -11.59 -4.29
N ALA A 46 -2.15 -10.84 -3.90
CA ALA A 46 -2.19 -9.37 -3.89
C ALA A 46 -1.60 -8.69 -5.13
N ALA A 47 -1.98 -9.21 -6.31
CA ALA A 47 -1.53 -8.70 -7.59
C ALA A 47 -2.69 -8.60 -8.56
N GLU A 48 -2.64 -7.60 -9.43
CA GLU A 48 -3.63 -7.37 -10.47
C GLU A 48 -2.94 -7.10 -11.81
N LYS A 49 -3.62 -7.50 -12.88
CA LYS A 49 -3.16 -7.25 -14.23
C LYS A 49 -3.29 -5.75 -14.53
N GLU A 50 -2.20 -5.13 -14.98
CA GLU A 50 -2.14 -3.73 -15.42
C GLU A 50 -2.44 -2.67 -14.33
N PHE A 51 -2.35 -3.04 -13.04
CA PHE A 51 -2.73 -2.14 -11.93
C PHE A 51 -2.02 -0.77 -11.90
N TYR A 52 -0.71 -0.76 -12.17
CA TYR A 52 0.13 0.44 -12.27
C TYR A 52 0.36 0.93 -13.71
N ARG A 53 -0.41 0.45 -14.69
CA ARG A 53 -0.25 0.90 -16.07
C ARG A 53 -0.44 2.41 -16.12
N ILE A 54 0.56 3.15 -16.60
CA ILE A 54 0.44 4.60 -16.73
C ILE A 54 -0.54 4.91 -17.86
N SER A 55 -1.37 5.93 -17.65
CA SER A 55 -2.33 6.39 -18.65
C SER A 55 -1.72 7.45 -19.55
N HIS A 56 -2.36 7.69 -20.71
CA HIS A 56 -2.13 8.94 -21.44
C HIS A 56 -2.51 10.14 -20.56
N LEU A 57 -1.71 11.20 -20.67
CA LEU A 57 -1.94 12.47 -20.01
C LEU A 57 -2.33 13.52 -21.04
N ASP A 58 -3.46 14.19 -20.80
CA ASP A 58 -3.88 15.42 -21.46
C ASP A 58 -3.69 16.63 -20.54
N ASP A 59 -4.01 17.83 -21.03
CA ASP A 59 -3.82 19.06 -20.27
C ASP A 59 -4.67 19.12 -19.00
N ASP A 60 -5.82 18.44 -18.99
CA ASP A 60 -6.71 18.39 -17.83
C ASP A 60 -6.15 17.46 -16.75
N ASP A 61 -5.58 16.32 -17.14
CA ASP A 61 -4.83 15.44 -16.22
C ASP A 61 -3.64 16.17 -15.60
N ILE A 62 -2.88 16.89 -16.43
CA ILE A 62 -1.69 17.62 -16.00
C ILE A 62 -2.07 18.68 -14.96
N LYS A 63 -3.07 19.51 -15.25
CA LYS A 63 -3.57 20.52 -14.30
C LYS A 63 -4.09 19.89 -13.01
N TYR A 64 -4.82 18.79 -13.12
CA TYR A 64 -5.33 18.06 -11.96
C TYR A 64 -4.21 17.56 -11.06
N VAL A 65 -3.20 16.89 -11.61
CA VAL A 65 -2.08 16.39 -10.80
C VAL A 65 -1.28 17.56 -10.20
N TRP A 66 -1.07 18.64 -10.96
CA TRP A 66 -0.38 19.82 -10.44
C TRP A 66 -1.05 20.41 -9.21
N SER A 67 -2.39 20.46 -9.14
CA SER A 67 -3.06 20.97 -7.94
C SER A 67 -2.77 20.13 -6.69
N TRP A 68 -2.51 18.83 -6.82
CA TRP A 68 -2.07 18.00 -5.68
C TRP A 68 -0.62 18.28 -5.28
N ILE A 69 0.26 18.54 -6.25
CA ILE A 69 1.66 18.87 -6.01
C ILE A 69 1.76 20.23 -5.30
N GLU A 70 0.93 21.19 -5.68
CA GLU A 70 0.87 22.52 -5.06
C GLU A 70 0.47 22.47 -3.58
N GLU A 71 -0.41 21.55 -3.21
CA GLU A 71 -0.84 21.33 -1.81
C GLU A 71 0.10 20.41 -1.02
N SER A 72 1.13 19.84 -1.66
CA SER A 72 2.08 18.96 -0.97
C SER A 72 3.07 19.73 -0.10
N GLU A 73 3.64 19.04 0.89
CA GLU A 73 4.65 19.60 1.81
C GLU A 73 5.81 20.28 1.05
N PRO A 74 6.26 21.49 1.46
CA PRO A 74 7.27 22.24 0.72
C PRO A 74 8.56 21.45 0.42
N GLY A 75 9.00 20.62 1.37
CA GLY A 75 10.18 19.77 1.22
C GLY A 75 10.02 18.64 0.18
N LEU A 76 8.79 18.26 -0.17
CA LEU A 76 8.49 17.22 -1.14
C LEU A 76 8.15 17.75 -2.53
N LYS A 77 7.77 19.03 -2.66
CA LYS A 77 7.33 19.60 -3.94
C LYS A 77 8.32 19.32 -5.07
N LYS A 78 9.61 19.56 -4.84
CA LYS A 78 10.63 19.29 -5.86
C LYS A 78 10.63 17.81 -6.29
N LEU A 79 10.58 16.89 -5.34
CA LEU A 79 10.57 15.45 -5.63
C LEU A 79 9.34 15.07 -6.46
N HIS A 80 8.16 15.59 -6.10
CA HIS A 80 6.93 15.38 -6.85
C HIS A 80 7.02 15.94 -8.28
N ILE A 81 7.59 17.13 -8.44
CA ILE A 81 7.78 17.76 -9.76
C ILE A 81 8.70 16.91 -10.63
N ASP A 82 9.85 16.49 -10.09
CA ASP A 82 10.84 15.71 -10.82
C ASP A 82 10.25 14.38 -11.31
N PHE A 83 9.50 13.66 -10.46
CA PHE A 83 8.79 12.44 -10.87
C PHE A 83 7.70 12.73 -11.89
N PHE A 84 6.89 13.78 -11.67
CA PHE A 84 5.77 14.05 -12.57
C PHE A 84 6.24 14.43 -13.98
N GLN A 85 7.30 15.22 -14.08
CA GLN A 85 7.91 15.59 -15.36
C GLN A 85 8.44 14.35 -16.11
N ASP A 86 9.10 13.42 -15.41
CA ASP A 86 9.54 12.15 -16.00
C ASP A 86 8.35 11.33 -16.54
N PHE A 87 7.25 11.24 -15.78
CA PHE A 87 6.04 10.54 -16.24
C PHE A 87 5.34 11.24 -17.42
N ILE A 88 5.34 12.57 -17.49
CA ILE A 88 4.81 13.31 -18.66
C ILE A 88 5.61 12.94 -19.92
N VAL A 89 6.93 12.90 -19.82
CA VAL A 89 7.80 12.52 -20.95
C VAL A 89 7.50 11.08 -21.39
N ARG A 90 7.40 10.14 -20.45
CA ARG A 90 7.07 8.73 -20.72
C ARG A 90 5.71 8.57 -21.40
N ALA A 91 4.67 9.19 -20.86
CA ALA A 91 3.32 9.15 -21.43
C ALA A 91 3.29 9.77 -22.84
N GLY A 92 4.08 10.83 -23.07
CA GLY A 92 4.27 11.45 -24.38
C GLY A 92 4.90 10.50 -25.40
N LEU A 93 5.97 9.78 -25.01
CA LEU A 93 6.64 8.80 -25.87
C LEU A 93 5.70 7.67 -26.30
N VAL A 94 4.93 7.11 -25.35
CA VAL A 94 3.92 6.08 -25.63
C VAL A 94 2.85 6.59 -26.60
N LYS A 95 2.36 7.81 -26.39
CA LYS A 95 1.36 8.44 -27.27
C LYS A 95 1.89 8.73 -28.67
N MET A 96 3.18 9.04 -28.81
CA MET A 96 3.82 9.21 -30.11
C MET A 96 3.97 7.87 -30.82
N ALA A 97 4.42 6.83 -30.11
CA ALA A 97 4.58 5.48 -30.65
C ALA A 97 3.26 4.91 -31.19
N SER A 98 2.14 5.12 -30.48
CA SER A 98 0.82 4.63 -30.91
C SER A 98 0.26 5.29 -32.18
N ARG A 99 0.81 6.43 -32.60
CA ARG A 99 0.43 7.14 -33.83
C ARG A 99 1.25 6.73 -35.05
N LEU A 100 2.33 5.99 -34.84
CA LEU A 100 3.20 5.51 -35.91
C LEU A 100 2.81 4.08 -36.27
N SER A 101 3.07 3.66 -37.51
CA SER A 101 3.16 2.24 -37.85
C SER A 101 4.43 1.67 -37.22
N ALA A 102 4.34 1.37 -35.92
CA ALA A 102 5.45 0.93 -35.09
C ALA A 102 5.88 -0.50 -35.45
N SER A 103 7.18 -0.76 -35.46
CA SER A 103 7.70 -2.13 -35.46
C SER A 103 7.35 -2.83 -34.14
N ASP A 104 7.40 -4.16 -34.12
CA ASP A 104 7.21 -4.95 -32.90
C ASP A 104 8.15 -4.51 -31.76
N GLU A 105 9.37 -4.06 -32.10
CA GLU A 105 10.35 -3.53 -31.15
C GLU A 105 9.88 -2.21 -30.51
N VAL A 106 9.30 -1.30 -31.30
CA VAL A 106 8.74 -0.04 -30.80
C VAL A 106 7.51 -0.31 -29.94
N GLN A 107 6.66 -1.27 -30.33
CA GLN A 107 5.51 -1.67 -29.52
C GLN A 107 5.97 -2.30 -28.19
N LEU A 108 6.98 -3.17 -28.20
CA LEU A 108 7.54 -3.77 -26.99
C LEU A 108 8.14 -2.74 -26.05
N ALA A 109 8.86 -1.74 -26.59
CA ALA A 109 9.38 -0.63 -25.81
C ALA A 109 8.25 0.25 -25.23
N SER A 110 7.20 0.52 -26.00
CA SER A 110 6.02 1.26 -25.54
C SER A 110 5.30 0.52 -24.41
N ASP A 111 5.06 -0.78 -24.57
CA ASP A 111 4.52 -1.64 -23.52
C ASP A 111 5.39 -1.60 -22.26
N ALA A 112 6.72 -1.71 -22.41
CA ALA A 112 7.63 -1.64 -21.26
C ALA A 112 7.55 -0.30 -20.54
N ILE A 113 7.41 0.83 -21.25
CA ILE A 113 7.19 2.14 -20.63
C ILE A 113 5.83 2.16 -19.91
N GLU A 114 4.76 1.69 -20.54
CA GLU A 114 3.42 1.72 -19.96
C GLU A 114 3.31 0.90 -18.66
N PHE A 115 3.89 -0.30 -18.65
CA PHE A 115 3.75 -1.25 -17.55
C PHE A 115 4.87 -1.10 -16.51
N ASN A 116 6.12 -0.92 -16.92
CA ASN A 116 7.22 -1.02 -15.95
C ASN A 116 7.47 0.28 -15.20
N SER A 117 7.10 1.45 -15.73
CA SER A 117 7.58 2.74 -15.18
C SER A 117 7.24 2.93 -13.70
N LEU A 118 5.97 2.78 -13.31
CA LEU A 118 5.59 2.92 -11.89
C LEU A 118 5.95 1.68 -11.06
N GLU A 119 5.90 0.49 -11.64
CA GLU A 119 6.32 -0.76 -10.97
C GLU A 119 7.81 -0.72 -10.58
N ASP A 120 8.67 -0.15 -11.43
CA ASP A 120 10.10 0.03 -11.18
C ASP A 120 10.35 1.05 -10.06
N VAL A 121 9.57 2.14 -10.05
CA VAL A 121 9.59 3.12 -8.95
C VAL A 121 9.23 2.46 -7.62
N HIS A 122 8.14 1.68 -7.57
CA HIS A 122 7.77 0.92 -6.37
C HIS A 122 8.86 -0.09 -5.97
N SER A 123 9.44 -0.80 -6.94
CA SER A 123 10.52 -1.76 -6.71
C SER A 123 11.75 -1.10 -6.05
N ASN A 124 12.04 0.17 -6.39
CA ASN A 124 13.14 0.92 -5.77
C ASN A 124 12.87 1.22 -4.29
N PHE A 125 11.66 1.69 -3.94
CA PHE A 125 11.29 1.93 -2.54
C PHE A 125 11.26 0.64 -1.71
N GLU A 126 10.73 -0.45 -2.30
CA GLU A 126 10.76 -1.78 -1.68
C GLU A 126 12.19 -2.28 -1.44
N SER A 127 13.10 -2.02 -2.39
CA SER A 127 14.50 -2.39 -2.25
C SER A 127 15.18 -1.63 -1.11
N GLY A 128 14.87 -0.34 -0.93
CA GLY A 128 15.35 0.45 0.21
C GLY A 128 14.87 -0.08 1.56
N ALA A 129 13.59 -0.47 1.66
CA ALA A 129 13.04 -1.00 2.90
C ALA A 129 13.39 -2.47 3.19
N ARG A 130 14.01 -3.18 2.24
CA ARG A 130 14.23 -4.63 2.34
C ARG A 130 15.05 -5.04 3.54
N GLU A 131 16.19 -4.40 3.73
CA GLU A 131 17.06 -4.72 4.87
C GLU A 131 16.33 -4.49 6.20
N VAL A 132 15.56 -3.41 6.30
CA VAL A 132 14.77 -3.09 7.49
C VAL A 132 13.71 -4.16 7.73
N MET A 133 12.99 -4.59 6.70
CA MET A 133 11.98 -5.65 6.79
C MET A 133 12.58 -7.02 7.16
N ASP A 134 13.78 -7.35 6.65
CA ASP A 134 14.52 -8.57 6.99
C ASP A 134 14.98 -8.56 8.46
N HIS A 135 15.38 -7.40 9.00
CA HIS A 135 15.71 -7.25 10.43
C HIS A 135 14.47 -7.42 11.30
N LEU A 136 13.40 -6.70 10.99
CA LEU A 136 12.18 -6.70 11.77
C LEU A 136 11.49 -8.08 11.80
N SER A 137 11.46 -8.79 10.67
CA SER A 137 10.90 -10.15 10.59
C SER A 137 11.73 -11.18 11.37
N ALA A 138 13.01 -10.91 11.61
CA ALA A 138 13.89 -11.70 12.45
C ALA A 138 13.90 -11.27 13.93
N GLY A 139 13.04 -10.34 14.34
CA GLY A 139 12.97 -9.87 15.73
C GLY A 139 14.00 -8.81 16.11
N ARG A 140 14.75 -8.27 15.16
CA ARG A 140 15.80 -7.25 15.35
C ARG A 140 15.20 -5.83 15.28
N GLY A 141 14.50 -5.44 16.34
CA GLY A 141 13.80 -4.15 16.42
C GLY A 141 14.71 -2.92 16.53
N GLU A 142 15.97 -3.11 16.91
CA GLU A 142 16.99 -2.05 17.05
C GLU A 142 17.29 -1.30 15.75
N VAL A 143 16.97 -1.91 14.59
CA VAL A 143 17.10 -1.27 13.26
C VAL A 143 16.28 0.03 13.18
N LEU A 144 15.23 0.16 13.99
CA LEU A 144 14.37 1.35 14.04
C LEU A 144 15.05 2.58 14.66
N TYR A 145 16.17 2.41 15.34
CA TYR A 145 16.94 3.54 15.91
C TYR A 145 17.82 4.24 14.87
N ASN A 146 18.03 3.63 13.71
CA ASN A 146 18.73 4.26 12.61
C ASN A 146 17.77 5.16 11.82
N ASP A 147 18.13 6.44 11.65
CA ASP A 147 17.27 7.41 10.95
C ASP A 147 17.03 7.06 9.48
N GLN A 148 18.02 6.49 8.78
CA GLN A 148 17.86 6.06 7.38
C GLN A 148 16.92 4.85 7.31
N SER A 149 17.11 3.84 8.16
CA SER A 149 16.20 2.68 8.22
C SER A 149 14.77 3.08 8.58
N MET A 150 14.59 4.04 9.48
CA MET A 150 13.27 4.58 9.83
C MET A 150 12.65 5.35 8.66
N LEU A 151 13.43 6.13 7.91
CA LEU A 151 12.97 6.82 6.71
C LEU A 151 12.54 5.83 5.62
N ASP A 152 13.35 4.79 5.38
CA ASP A 152 13.06 3.75 4.38
C ASP A 152 11.79 2.98 4.75
N LEU A 153 11.63 2.61 6.03
CA LEU A 153 10.41 1.98 6.53
C LEU A 153 9.20 2.91 6.38
N CYS A 154 9.29 4.16 6.82
CA CYS A 154 8.17 5.11 6.73
C CYS A 154 7.73 5.33 5.29
N THR A 155 8.69 5.48 4.37
CA THR A 155 8.45 5.61 2.93
C THR A 155 7.73 4.39 2.39
N TYR A 156 8.20 3.18 2.72
CA TYR A 156 7.54 1.94 2.35
C TYR A 156 6.11 1.85 2.91
N LEU A 157 5.91 2.15 4.20
CA LEU A 157 4.58 2.12 4.83
C LEU A 157 3.62 3.10 4.17
N GLY A 158 4.07 4.30 3.83
CA GLY A 158 3.27 5.31 3.13
C GLY A 158 2.79 4.80 1.77
N HIS A 159 3.69 4.26 0.94
CA HIS A 159 3.30 3.65 -0.33
C HIS A 159 2.41 2.42 -0.15
N GLN A 160 2.74 1.55 0.80
CA GLN A 160 2.01 0.31 1.01
C GLN A 160 0.58 0.54 1.55
N LEU A 161 0.35 1.62 2.30
CA LEU A 161 -0.98 2.08 2.71
C LEU A 161 -1.82 2.54 1.50
N THR A 162 -1.22 3.39 0.67
CA THR A 162 -1.95 4.19 -0.34
C THR A 162 -2.18 3.47 -1.66
N ARG A 163 -1.32 2.52 -2.03
CA ARG A 163 -1.41 1.78 -3.30
C ARG A 163 -2.41 0.61 -3.30
N THR A 164 -3.14 0.38 -2.20
CA THR A 164 -4.08 -0.74 -2.09
C THR A 164 -5.43 -0.41 -2.75
N LYS A 165 -6.15 -1.46 -3.19
CA LYS A 165 -7.53 -1.32 -3.68
C LYS A 165 -8.46 -0.74 -2.62
N PHE A 166 -8.29 -1.16 -1.37
CA PHE A 166 -9.06 -0.62 -0.24
C PHE A 166 -8.94 0.90 -0.17
N PHE A 167 -7.71 1.43 -0.21
CA PHE A 167 -7.46 2.86 -0.13
C PHE A 167 -8.06 3.62 -1.32
N ARG A 168 -7.93 3.06 -2.54
CA ARG A 168 -8.57 3.59 -3.75
C ARG A 168 -10.07 3.70 -3.60
N ASP A 169 -10.73 2.58 -3.34
CA ASP A 169 -12.18 2.48 -3.44
C ASP A 169 -12.85 3.23 -2.28
N LYS A 170 -12.20 3.29 -1.10
CA LYS A 170 -12.62 4.16 0.00
C LYS A 170 -12.48 5.64 -0.33
N THR A 171 -11.36 6.05 -0.95
CA THR A 171 -11.15 7.45 -1.37
C THR A 171 -12.16 7.87 -2.42
N LEU A 172 -12.34 7.09 -3.49
CA LEU A 172 -13.33 7.36 -4.54
C LEU A 172 -14.76 7.38 -3.99
N GLY A 173 -15.09 6.45 -3.07
CA GLY A 173 -16.37 6.43 -2.37
C GLY A 173 -16.60 7.68 -1.53
N ALA A 174 -15.58 8.16 -0.82
CA ALA A 174 -15.66 9.39 -0.03
C ALA A 174 -15.82 10.63 -0.91
N ILE A 175 -15.09 10.73 -2.02
CA ILE A 175 -15.26 11.80 -3.01
C ILE A 175 -16.70 11.81 -3.53
N LYS A 176 -17.20 10.65 -3.96
CA LYS A 176 -18.56 10.50 -4.48
C LYS A 176 -19.64 10.89 -3.45
N ALA A 177 -19.44 10.55 -2.18
CA ALA A 177 -20.39 10.86 -1.11
C ALA A 177 -20.39 12.35 -0.73
N ASN A 178 -19.21 12.98 -0.66
CA ASN A 178 -19.07 14.36 -0.17
C ASN A 178 -19.19 15.42 -1.27
N LEU A 179 -18.87 15.08 -2.52
CA LEU A 179 -18.85 16.00 -3.66
C LEU A 179 -19.96 15.67 -4.66
N SER A 180 -21.19 15.39 -4.22
CA SER A 180 -22.28 15.12 -5.17
C SER A 180 -22.86 16.42 -5.78
N GLY A 181 -23.45 16.34 -6.98
CA GLY A 181 -24.38 17.36 -7.48
C GLY A 181 -23.87 18.43 -8.47
N SER A 182 -22.62 18.39 -8.96
CA SER A 182 -22.13 19.31 -10.00
C SER A 182 -21.30 18.60 -11.08
N ALA A 183 -21.21 19.22 -12.27
CA ALA A 183 -20.37 18.73 -13.37
C ALA A 183 -18.87 18.79 -13.01
N GLU A 184 -18.47 19.78 -12.22
CA GLU A 184 -17.09 19.90 -11.73
C GLU A 184 -16.73 18.75 -10.80
N HIS A 185 -17.64 18.32 -9.93
CA HIS A 185 -17.39 17.18 -9.05
C HIS A 185 -17.30 15.86 -9.83
N ALA A 186 -18.17 15.67 -10.83
CA ALA A 186 -18.09 14.48 -11.69
C ALA A 186 -16.75 14.44 -12.45
N ARG A 187 -16.28 15.61 -12.91
CA ARG A 187 -14.97 15.77 -13.56
C ARG A 187 -13.82 15.47 -12.58
N TYR A 188 -13.88 15.96 -11.35
CA TYR A 188 -12.87 15.67 -10.32
C TYR A 188 -12.79 14.17 -10.03
N LEU A 189 -13.93 13.51 -9.78
CA LEU A 189 -13.98 12.07 -9.54
C LEU A 189 -13.39 11.27 -10.72
N TYR A 190 -13.75 11.63 -11.95
CA TYR A 190 -13.21 11.02 -13.16
C TYR A 190 -11.68 11.18 -13.25
N LEU A 191 -11.16 12.40 -13.01
CA LEU A 191 -9.73 12.66 -13.04
C LEU A 191 -8.98 11.91 -11.92
N THR A 192 -9.57 11.79 -10.73
CA THR A 192 -9.01 10.98 -9.64
C THR A 192 -8.93 9.52 -9.99
N GLU A 193 -9.99 8.95 -10.57
CA GLU A 193 -10.02 7.54 -10.96
C GLU A 193 -9.04 7.25 -12.10
N LYS A 194 -9.07 8.06 -13.17
CA LYS A 194 -8.17 7.94 -14.33
C LYS A 194 -6.70 8.04 -13.94
N ASN A 195 -6.36 8.98 -13.07
CA ASN A 195 -5.00 9.24 -12.63
C ASN A 195 -4.63 8.52 -11.33
N TRP A 196 -5.41 7.51 -10.91
CA TRP A 196 -5.18 6.84 -9.63
C TRP A 196 -3.77 6.26 -9.51
N TRP A 197 -3.18 5.79 -10.62
CA TRP A 197 -1.81 5.29 -10.67
C TRP A 197 -0.80 6.31 -10.13
N TYR A 198 -0.96 7.60 -10.45
CA TYR A 198 -0.09 8.66 -9.93
C TYR A 198 -0.57 9.21 -8.59
N VAL A 199 -1.88 9.32 -8.38
CA VAL A 199 -2.46 9.80 -7.11
C VAL A 199 -2.00 8.93 -5.94
N ASN A 200 -2.02 7.60 -6.08
CA ASN A 200 -1.54 6.71 -5.02
C ASN A 200 -0.04 6.89 -4.76
N PHE A 201 0.76 7.11 -5.80
CA PHE A 201 2.20 7.34 -5.68
C PHE A 201 2.50 8.64 -4.92
N LEU A 202 1.86 9.73 -5.32
CA LEU A 202 1.97 11.05 -4.68
C LEU A 202 1.55 10.98 -3.20
N GLN A 203 0.41 10.32 -2.92
CA GLN A 203 -0.07 10.12 -1.55
C GLN A 203 0.89 9.26 -0.73
N GLY A 204 1.51 8.25 -1.33
CA GLY A 204 2.47 7.39 -0.66
C GLY A 204 3.71 8.13 -0.18
N LEU A 205 4.26 9.04 -0.99
CA LEU A 205 5.36 9.92 -0.60
C LEU A 205 4.96 10.87 0.53
N ASN A 206 3.78 11.51 0.42
CA ASN A 206 3.27 12.42 1.44
C ASN A 206 3.04 11.70 2.78
N ALA A 207 2.43 10.51 2.75
CA ALA A 207 2.22 9.68 3.93
C ALA A 207 3.55 9.23 4.54
N GLY A 208 4.49 8.76 3.73
CA GLY A 208 5.80 8.32 4.21
C GLY A 208 6.59 9.45 4.89
N TRP A 209 6.59 10.64 4.30
CA TRP A 209 7.18 11.82 4.92
C TRP A 209 6.46 12.21 6.21
N SER A 210 5.12 12.19 6.23
CA SER A 210 4.35 12.47 7.45
C SER A 210 4.72 11.52 8.58
N PHE A 211 4.81 10.21 8.29
CA PHE A 211 5.21 9.20 9.27
C PHE A 211 6.62 9.45 9.81
N TYR A 212 7.58 9.76 8.93
CA TYR A 212 8.96 10.00 9.33
C TYR A 212 9.13 11.32 10.08
N SER A 213 8.61 12.43 9.56
CA SER A 213 8.79 13.78 10.13
C SER A 213 8.14 13.91 11.50
N THR A 214 7.01 13.24 11.73
CA THR A 214 6.29 13.26 13.00
C THR A 214 6.70 12.14 13.97
N ARG A 215 7.64 11.25 13.58
CA ARG A 215 8.02 10.04 14.34
C ARG A 215 8.38 10.31 15.79
N LYS A 216 9.02 11.44 16.08
CA LYS A 216 9.45 11.83 17.44
C LYS A 216 8.28 12.17 18.36
N ASN A 217 7.12 12.50 17.77
CA ASN A 217 5.89 12.82 18.50
C ASN A 217 4.97 11.60 18.63
N LYS A 218 5.32 10.47 17.98
CA LYS A 218 4.55 9.23 18.00
C LYS A 218 5.12 8.23 19.00
N LYS A 219 4.28 7.33 19.49
CA LYS A 219 4.70 6.17 20.26
C LYS A 219 4.96 5.01 19.30
N ILE A 220 6.24 4.69 19.10
CA ILE A 220 6.65 3.60 18.22
C ILE A 220 6.85 2.35 19.06
N ILE A 221 6.13 1.27 18.75
CA ILE A 221 6.19 0.01 19.48
C ILE A 221 6.56 -1.11 18.52
N PHE A 222 7.62 -1.85 18.85
CA PHE A 222 7.95 -3.12 18.19
C PHE A 222 7.34 -4.27 19.00
N LEU A 223 6.25 -4.83 18.48
CA LEU A 223 5.49 -5.87 19.16
C LEU A 223 6.12 -7.25 18.96
N VAL A 224 6.26 -7.99 20.06
CA VAL A 224 6.70 -9.39 20.06
C VAL A 224 5.55 -10.27 20.55
N ASN A 225 4.94 -11.00 19.62
CA ASN A 225 3.92 -11.99 19.92
C ASN A 225 4.57 -13.31 20.34
N LYS A 226 4.40 -13.68 21.61
CA LYS A 226 4.87 -14.95 22.16
C LYS A 226 3.79 -16.03 22.25
N THR A 227 2.57 -15.73 21.84
CA THR A 227 1.42 -16.64 21.92
C THR A 227 1.39 -17.64 20.77
N ASP A 228 0.50 -18.63 20.86
CA ASP A 228 0.30 -19.65 19.82
C ASP A 228 -0.62 -19.18 18.67
N VAL A 229 -1.28 -18.03 18.85
CA VAL A 229 -2.11 -17.39 17.81
C VAL A 229 -1.22 -16.41 17.05
N GLY A 230 -0.94 -16.67 15.77
CA GLY A 230 -0.16 -15.76 14.95
C GLY A 230 -0.91 -14.48 14.58
N PHE A 231 -0.19 -13.37 14.39
CA PHE A 231 -0.75 -12.22 13.67
C PHE A 231 -1.11 -12.62 12.24
N VAL A 232 -2.19 -12.04 11.70
CA VAL A 232 -2.55 -12.12 10.28
C VAL A 232 -2.23 -10.81 9.58
N THR A 233 -2.13 -10.86 8.25
CA THR A 233 -2.11 -9.66 7.41
C THR A 233 -3.22 -9.76 6.35
N SER A 234 -3.32 -8.78 5.45
CA SER A 234 -4.33 -8.75 4.40
C SER A 234 -3.79 -8.10 3.13
N ASP A 235 -4.66 -7.98 2.14
CA ASP A 235 -4.42 -7.21 0.92
C ASP A 235 -4.46 -5.69 1.16
N ASN A 236 -4.65 -5.26 2.42
CA ASN A 236 -4.48 -3.91 2.95
C ASN A 236 -3.66 -3.98 4.27
N PRO A 237 -2.33 -4.09 4.21
CA PRO A 237 -1.52 -4.52 5.35
C PRO A 237 -1.17 -3.39 6.34
N VAL A 238 -1.20 -2.13 5.91
CA VAL A 238 -0.96 -0.97 6.78
C VAL A 238 -2.31 -0.38 7.11
N ILE A 239 -2.70 -0.39 8.38
CA ILE A 239 -4.05 0.02 8.79
C ILE A 239 -4.00 1.04 9.93
N ASN A 240 -5.01 1.89 9.99
CA ASN A 240 -5.27 2.71 11.17
C ASN A 240 -6.20 1.95 12.11
N ILE A 241 -5.74 1.68 13.34
CA ILE A 241 -6.49 0.98 14.37
C ILE A 241 -6.97 1.90 15.49
N HIS A 242 -6.81 3.22 15.35
CA HIS A 242 -7.27 4.18 16.35
C HIS A 242 -8.77 3.96 16.65
N PRO A 243 -9.22 3.99 17.92
CA PRO A 243 -10.62 3.72 18.27
C PRO A 243 -11.65 4.60 17.53
N SER A 244 -11.29 5.83 17.18
CA SER A 244 -12.17 6.72 16.41
C SER A 244 -12.52 6.20 15.01
N VAL A 245 -11.72 5.28 14.45
CA VAL A 245 -11.99 4.66 13.14
C VAL A 245 -13.24 3.78 13.20
N ASP A 246 -13.54 3.16 14.34
CA ASP A 246 -14.68 2.23 14.48
C ASP A 246 -16.04 2.94 14.41
N ILE A 247 -16.06 4.27 14.59
CA ILE A 247 -17.29 5.08 14.64
C ILE A 247 -17.44 6.03 13.45
N LEU A 248 -16.56 5.95 12.45
CA LEU A 248 -16.63 6.79 11.25
C LEU A 248 -17.87 6.45 10.42
N LEU A 249 -18.60 7.49 10.01
CA LEU A 249 -19.67 7.36 9.02
C LEU A 249 -19.08 7.22 7.60
N PRO A 250 -19.84 6.64 6.65
CA PRO A 250 -19.41 6.57 5.26
C PRO A 250 -19.00 7.95 4.71
N GLY A 251 -17.81 8.02 4.11
CA GLY A 251 -17.26 9.26 3.56
C GLY A 251 -16.52 10.15 4.55
N GLN A 252 -16.50 9.83 5.85
CA GLN A 252 -15.68 10.55 6.82
C GLN A 252 -14.23 10.04 6.82
N ALA A 253 -13.28 10.98 6.92
CA ALA A 253 -11.88 10.68 7.10
C ALA A 253 -11.53 10.52 8.59
N PRO A 254 -10.58 9.63 8.94
CA PRO A 254 -10.05 9.57 10.30
C PRO A 254 -9.30 10.87 10.64
N VAL A 255 -9.46 11.33 11.88
CA VAL A 255 -8.78 12.54 12.41
C VAL A 255 -7.55 12.23 13.28
N SER A 256 -7.30 10.95 13.54
CA SER A 256 -6.16 10.48 14.32
C SER A 256 -5.72 9.13 13.79
N MET A 257 -4.43 8.82 13.92
CA MET A 257 -3.83 7.58 13.41
C MET A 257 -3.02 6.85 14.48
N ASP A 258 -3.48 5.64 14.79
CA ASP A 258 -2.68 4.60 15.43
C ASP A 258 -2.37 3.55 14.35
N LEU A 259 -1.21 3.69 13.71
CA LEU A 259 -0.82 2.82 12.61
C LEU A 259 -0.42 1.46 13.16
N PHE A 260 -0.98 0.40 12.60
CA PHE A 260 -0.58 -0.97 12.84
C PHE A 260 -0.13 -1.63 11.53
N PHE A 261 1.04 -2.23 11.57
CA PHE A 261 1.61 -2.98 10.47
C PHE A 261 2.15 -4.32 11.00
N PRO A 262 1.42 -5.43 10.81
CA PRO A 262 1.97 -6.74 11.14
C PRO A 262 3.10 -7.06 10.18
N ILE A 263 4.22 -7.60 10.67
CA ILE A 263 5.43 -7.90 9.88
C ILE A 263 5.52 -9.39 9.57
N SER A 264 5.13 -10.22 10.55
CA SER A 264 5.08 -11.67 10.48
C SER A 264 4.04 -12.17 11.50
N PRO A 265 3.78 -13.48 11.61
CA PRO A 265 2.96 -14.02 12.70
C PRO A 265 3.45 -13.65 14.11
N ARG A 266 4.74 -13.30 14.26
CA ARG A 266 5.43 -13.08 15.54
C ARG A 266 5.75 -11.61 15.82
N TYR A 267 5.88 -10.78 14.79
CA TYR A 267 6.34 -9.40 14.95
C TYR A 267 5.39 -8.42 14.25
N ALA A 268 5.23 -7.24 14.84
CA ALA A 268 4.46 -6.14 14.27
C ALA A 268 5.05 -4.79 14.71
N ILE A 269 4.75 -3.73 13.97
CA ILE A 269 5.07 -2.35 14.34
C ILE A 269 3.80 -1.58 14.58
N MET A 270 3.86 -0.71 15.57
CA MET A 270 2.88 0.36 15.77
C MET A 270 3.54 1.73 15.73
N MET A 271 2.84 2.71 15.16
CA MET A 271 3.20 4.13 15.26
C MET A 271 1.95 4.91 15.69
N ASN A 272 1.85 5.19 16.99
CA ASN A 272 0.61 5.65 17.61
C ASN A 272 0.65 7.15 17.94
N GLU A 273 -0.47 7.82 17.71
CA GLU A 273 -0.73 9.18 18.21
C GLU A 273 -1.37 9.13 19.60
N SER A 274 -2.16 8.09 19.87
CA SER A 274 -2.80 7.89 21.16
C SER A 274 -1.96 7.00 22.10
N ASN A 275 -2.34 6.99 23.37
CA ASN A 275 -1.79 6.06 24.37
C ASN A 275 -2.58 4.74 24.48
N HIS A 276 -3.57 4.51 23.61
CA HIS A 276 -4.55 3.42 23.77
C HIS A 276 -3.92 2.02 23.79
N TYR A 277 -2.80 1.84 23.08
CA TYR A 277 -2.11 0.55 22.92
C TYR A 277 -0.78 0.44 23.67
N MET A 278 -0.48 1.39 24.58
CA MET A 278 0.82 1.40 25.29
C MET A 278 1.03 0.21 26.22
N HIS A 279 -0.04 -0.47 26.66
CA HIS A 279 0.08 -1.69 27.46
C HIS A 279 0.78 -2.83 26.70
N MET A 280 0.71 -2.83 25.36
CA MET A 280 1.30 -3.86 24.50
C MET A 280 2.82 -3.74 24.35
N GLU A 281 3.44 -2.63 24.79
CA GLU A 281 4.90 -2.44 24.78
C GLU A 281 5.62 -3.50 25.61
N LYS A 282 4.98 -3.99 26.67
CA LYS A 282 5.53 -5.03 27.56
C LYS A 282 5.33 -6.45 27.00
N GLY A 283 4.70 -6.58 25.84
CA GLY A 283 4.29 -7.84 25.23
C GLY A 283 2.79 -7.88 24.95
N VAL A 284 2.38 -8.80 24.07
CA VAL A 284 0.98 -8.99 23.68
C VAL A 284 0.41 -10.28 24.26
N SER A 285 -0.83 -10.20 24.76
CA SER A 285 -1.63 -11.35 25.16
C SER A 285 -2.34 -12.00 23.96
N VAL A 286 -2.98 -13.15 24.19
CA VAL A 286 -3.83 -13.79 23.15
C VAL A 286 -4.98 -12.85 22.77
N ASP A 287 -5.57 -12.16 23.74
CA ASP A 287 -6.68 -11.23 23.49
C ASP A 287 -6.23 -10.03 22.66
N ASP A 288 -5.03 -9.50 22.90
CA ASP A 288 -4.44 -8.43 22.09
C ASP A 288 -4.23 -8.89 20.64
N VAL A 289 -3.70 -10.10 20.42
CA VAL A 289 -3.51 -10.65 19.08
C VAL A 289 -4.84 -10.87 18.37
N VAL A 290 -5.85 -11.41 19.07
CA VAL A 290 -7.20 -11.59 18.52
C VAL A 290 -7.84 -10.24 18.18
N LEU A 291 -7.67 -9.22 19.02
CA LEU A 291 -8.13 -7.85 18.76
C LEU A 291 -7.49 -7.28 17.49
N LEU A 292 -6.17 -7.34 17.39
CA LEU A 292 -5.42 -6.82 16.24
C LEU A 292 -5.75 -7.58 14.95
N ASN A 293 -5.88 -8.90 15.01
CA ASN A 293 -6.32 -9.71 13.87
C ASN A 293 -7.74 -9.37 13.42
N LYS A 294 -8.66 -9.06 14.34
CA LYS A 294 -10.01 -8.56 14.00
C LYS A 294 -9.94 -7.19 13.31
N LYS A 295 -9.05 -6.29 13.74
CA LYS A 295 -8.83 -4.99 13.09
C LYS A 295 -8.30 -5.16 11.67
N VAL A 296 -7.32 -6.05 11.46
CA VAL A 296 -6.83 -6.41 10.11
C VAL A 296 -7.97 -6.96 9.25
N ALA A 297 -8.76 -7.90 9.77
CA ALA A 297 -9.87 -8.49 9.03
C ALA A 297 -10.93 -7.45 8.64
N ARG A 298 -11.26 -6.50 9.51
CA ARG A 298 -12.22 -5.40 9.19
C ARG A 298 -11.71 -4.49 8.08
N SER A 299 -10.40 -4.30 7.99
CA SER A 299 -9.75 -3.44 7.00
C SER A 299 -9.33 -4.18 5.73
N ALA A 300 -9.47 -5.52 5.69
CA ALA A 300 -9.20 -6.33 4.51
C ALA A 300 -10.25 -6.11 3.42
N TYR A 301 -9.85 -6.26 2.15
CA TYR A 301 -10.71 -5.98 1.01
C TYR A 301 -11.05 -7.26 0.25
N GLU A 302 -10.07 -7.90 -0.38
CA GLU A 302 -10.26 -9.14 -1.16
C GLU A 302 -9.76 -10.39 -0.43
N SER A 303 -8.80 -10.29 0.48
CA SER A 303 -8.20 -11.46 1.12
C SER A 303 -7.50 -11.14 2.45
N ILE A 304 -7.59 -12.09 3.39
CA ILE A 304 -6.74 -12.14 4.59
C ILE A 304 -5.74 -13.30 4.48
N TYR A 305 -4.55 -13.11 5.04
CA TYR A 305 -3.39 -14.01 4.92
C TYR A 305 -2.90 -14.42 6.31
N GLY A 306 -2.55 -15.70 6.46
CA GLY A 306 -2.07 -16.25 7.73
C GLY A 306 -1.13 -17.44 7.54
N SER A 307 -0.34 -17.73 8.58
CA SER A 307 0.55 -18.89 8.63
C SER A 307 -0.17 -20.17 9.09
N GLN A 308 -1.33 -20.02 9.73
CA GLN A 308 -2.13 -21.10 10.29
C GLN A 308 -3.56 -21.02 9.75
N SER A 309 -4.10 -22.12 9.21
CA SER A 309 -5.48 -22.15 8.75
C SER A 309 -6.49 -21.89 9.87
N ASP A 310 -6.18 -22.33 11.09
CA ASP A 310 -7.13 -22.27 12.20
C ASP A 310 -7.32 -20.84 12.72
N VAL A 311 -6.29 -20.00 12.64
CA VAL A 311 -6.42 -18.56 12.91
C VAL A 311 -7.40 -17.92 11.91
N LEU A 312 -7.30 -18.25 10.62
CA LEU A 312 -8.23 -17.74 9.61
C LEU A 312 -9.66 -18.25 9.81
N LYS A 313 -9.83 -19.53 10.20
CA LYS A 313 -11.15 -20.11 10.54
C LYS A 313 -11.76 -19.38 11.74
N ALA A 314 -10.98 -19.10 12.77
CA ALA A 314 -11.43 -18.42 13.99
C ALA A 314 -11.86 -16.97 13.72
N ILE A 315 -11.18 -16.28 12.80
CA ILE A 315 -11.60 -14.94 12.35
C ILE A 315 -12.93 -14.99 11.60
N ASN A 316 -13.19 -16.08 10.85
CA ASN A 316 -14.39 -16.29 10.04
C ASN A 316 -14.73 -15.09 9.12
N TRP A 317 -13.69 -14.46 8.57
CA TRP A 317 -13.85 -13.32 7.67
C TRP A 317 -14.47 -13.74 6.33
N LYS A 318 -15.28 -12.84 5.77
CA LYS A 318 -15.86 -12.97 4.43
C LYS A 318 -15.51 -11.75 3.59
N PRO A 319 -15.15 -11.94 2.31
CA PRO A 319 -14.91 -10.83 1.38
C PRO A 319 -16.09 -9.86 1.34
N GLN A 320 -15.78 -8.56 1.28
CA GLN A 320 -16.80 -7.54 1.06
C GLN A 320 -17.37 -7.77 -0.35
N ALA A 321 -18.71 -7.82 -0.47
CA ALA A 321 -19.35 -7.94 -1.78
C ALA A 321 -18.98 -6.72 -2.63
N LYS A 322 -18.49 -6.97 -3.86
CA LYS A 322 -18.20 -5.92 -4.84
C LYS A 322 -19.48 -5.34 -5.40
#